data_AF-A0AAJ0DLX2-F1
#
_entry.id   AF-A0AAJ0DLX2-F1
#
_cell.length_a   1.000
_cell.length_b   1.000
_cell.length_c   1.000
_cell.angle_alpha   90.00
_cell.angle_beta   90.00
_cell.angle_gamma   90.00
#
_symmetry.space_group_name_H-M   'P 1'
#
loop_
_entity.id
_entity.type
_entity.pdbx_description
1 polymer ?
#
loop_
_entity_poly.entity_id
_entity_poly.type
_entity_poly.pdbx_seq_one_letter_code
_entity_poly.pdbx_strand_id
1 'polypeptide(L)' 'MTFATSKERDEHSYRYHKKWSKENNIPDPRRRCQVCRTKLSKASYIKRHLKRSPGCNAILGGLPTKDQTLIRSDSEND' A
#
# COMPACT_ATOMS: atom_id res chain seq x y z
N MET A 1 -8.44 -9.52 19.39
CA MET A 1 -8.80 -9.06 18.04
C MET A 1 -8.99 -10.27 17.14
N THR A 2 -10.12 -10.36 16.45
CA THR A 2 -10.35 -11.36 15.39
C THR A 2 -10.22 -10.66 14.04
N PHE A 3 -9.40 -11.20 13.13
CA PHE A 3 -9.24 -10.68 11.77
C PHE A 3 -10.01 -11.57 10.80
N ALA A 4 -10.74 -10.97 9.86
CA ALA A 4 -11.49 -11.74 8.85
C ALA A 4 -10.57 -12.37 7.81
N THR A 5 -9.39 -11.79 7.56
CA THR A 5 -8.40 -12.32 6.61
C THR A 5 -6.96 -12.21 7.14
N SER A 6 -6.07 -13.09 6.66
CA SER A 6 -4.63 -13.01 6.94
C SER A 6 -4.03 -11.67 6.51
N LYS A 7 -4.52 -11.11 5.39
CA LYS A 7 -4.08 -9.80 4.90
C LYS A 7 -4.39 -8.69 5.90
N GLU A 8 -5.58 -8.68 6.48
CA GLU A 8 -5.96 -7.67 7.47
C GLU A 8 -5.19 -7.81 8.77
N ARG A 9 -4.92 -9.06 9.19
CA ARG A 9 -4.03 -9.34 10.31
C ARG A 9 -2.64 -8.78 10.06
N ASP A 10 -2.06 -9.07 8.89
CA ASP A 10 -0.71 -8.64 8.55
C ASP A 10 -0.62 -7.10 8.45
N GLU A 11 -1.63 -6.45 7.85
CA GLU A 11 -1.77 -5.00 7.84
C GLU A 11 -1.86 -4.38 9.24
N HIS A 12 -2.60 -5.03 10.14
CA HIS A 12 -2.73 -4.61 11.52
C HIS A 12 -1.39 -4.76 12.25
N SER A 13 -0.79 -5.95 12.20
CA SER A 13 0.49 -6.25 12.83
C SER A 13 1.57 -5.29 12.37
N TYR A 14 1.64 -5.00 11.06
CA TYR A 14 2.64 -4.07 10.53
C TYR A 14 2.49 -2.66 11.11
N ARG A 15 1.26 -2.21 11.36
CA ARG A 15 0.96 -0.86 11.86
C ARG A 15 1.16 -0.71 13.36
N TYR A 16 0.68 -1.68 14.14
CA TYR A 16 0.63 -1.59 15.60
C TYR A 16 1.75 -2.38 16.29
N HIS A 17 2.26 -3.41 15.63
CA HIS A 17 3.30 -4.31 16.15
C HIS A 17 4.53 -4.33 15.22
N LYS A 18 5.02 -3.14 14.85
CA LYS A 18 6.09 -2.97 13.85
C LYS A 18 7.36 -3.79 14.12
N LYS A 19 7.77 -3.95 15.39
CA LYS A 19 8.92 -4.77 15.77
C LYS A 19 8.65 -6.26 15.49
N TRP A 20 7.54 -6.78 16.01
CA TRP A 20 7.09 -8.14 15.77
C TRP A 20 6.91 -8.44 14.27
N SER A 21 6.34 -7.51 13.51
CA SER A 21 6.18 -7.66 12.06
C SER A 21 7.50 -7.75 11.31
N LYS A 22 8.54 -7.02 11.73
CA LYS A 22 9.88 -7.15 11.16
C LYS A 22 10.48 -8.52 11.49
N GLU A 23 10.39 -8.95 12.74
CA GLU A 23 10.90 -10.26 13.20
C GLU A 23 10.20 -11.43 12.50
N ASN A 24 8.92 -11.27 12.14
CA ASN A 24 8.11 -12.29 11.45
C ASN A 24 8.04 -12.10 9.93
N ASN A 25 8.87 -11.24 9.34
CA ASN A 25 8.91 -10.98 7.90
C ASN A 25 7.54 -10.65 7.27
N ILE A 26 6.69 -9.93 8.01
CA ILE A 26 5.37 -9.51 7.53
C ILE A 26 5.55 -8.43 6.45
N PRO A 27 5.00 -8.61 5.23
CA PRO A 27 5.22 -7.69 4.12
C PRO A 27 4.66 -6.29 4.39
N ASP A 28 5.37 -5.23 3.95
CA ASP A 28 4.87 -3.84 4.07
C ASP A 28 3.60 -3.67 3.23
N PRO A 29 2.43 -3.38 3.85
CA PRO A 29 1.19 -3.21 3.13
C PRO A 29 1.11 -1.86 2.40
N ARG A 30 2.06 -0.94 2.67
CA ARG A 30 2.11 0.36 2.02
C ARG A 30 2.47 0.20 0.56
N ARG A 31 1.89 1.09 -0.24
CA ARG A 31 2.08 1.16 -1.68
C ARG A 31 2.48 2.57 -2.08
N ARG A 32 2.99 2.75 -3.29
CA ARG A 32 3.18 4.09 -3.89
C ARG A 32 2.33 4.21 -5.15
N CYS A 33 1.78 5.39 -5.41
CA CYS A 33 1.16 5.66 -6.71
C CYS A 33 2.22 5.51 -7.82
N GLN A 34 1.90 4.85 -8.93
CA GLN A 34 2.85 4.66 -10.02
C GLN A 34 3.27 5.99 -10.68
N VAL A 35 2.35 6.95 -10.76
CA VAL A 35 2.58 8.24 -11.43
C VAL A 35 3.34 9.21 -10.53
N CYS A 36 2.77 9.58 -9.39
CA CYS A 36 3.32 10.63 -8.54
C CYS A 36 4.17 10.11 -7.37
N ARG A 37 4.36 8.78 -7.28
CA ARG A 37 5.13 8.11 -6.21
C ARG A 37 4.64 8.39 -4.78
N THR A 38 3.46 9.01 -4.62
CA THR A 38 2.85 9.33 -3.33
C THR A 38 2.66 8.06 -2.51
N LYS A 39 3.07 8.10 -1.25
CA LYS A 39 2.93 6.98 -0.30
C LYS A 39 1.46 6.80 0.10
N LEU A 40 0.96 5.58 -0.09
CA LEU A 40 -0.38 5.14 0.28
C LEU A 40 -0.27 4.12 1.40
N SER A 41 -1.05 4.30 2.46
CA SER A 41 -0.97 3.42 3.64
C SER A 41 -1.50 1.99 3.40
N LYS A 42 -2.26 1.78 2.31
CA LYS A 42 -2.79 0.51 1.79
C LYS A 42 -3.07 0.64 0.29
N ALA A 43 -3.09 -0.47 -0.44
CA ALA A 43 -3.48 -0.48 -1.86
C ALA A 43 -4.86 0.14 -2.10
N SER A 44 -5.85 -0.14 -1.24
CA SER A 44 -7.24 0.33 -1.39
C SER A 44 -7.38 1.86 -1.40
N TYR A 45 -6.40 2.59 -0.87
CA TYR A 45 -6.41 4.06 -0.86
C TYR A 45 -6.10 4.70 -2.20
N ILE A 46 -5.69 3.93 -3.21
CA ILE A 46 -5.46 4.47 -4.55
C ILE A 46 -6.74 5.09 -5.13
N LYS A 47 -7.92 4.49 -4.92
CA LYS A 47 -9.21 5.05 -5.38
C LYS A 47 -9.44 6.46 -4.83
N ARG A 48 -9.19 6.65 -3.53
CA ARG A 48 -9.30 7.97 -2.88
C ARG A 48 -8.23 8.94 -3.38
N HIS A 49 -7.02 8.45 -3.63
CA HIS A 49 -5.93 9.25 -4.19
C HIS A 49 -6.28 9.76 -5.59
N LEU A 50 -6.75 8.89 -6.49
CA LEU A 50 -7.14 9.26 -7.85
C LEU A 50 -8.28 10.30 -7.85
N LYS A 51 -9.28 10.16 -6.96
CA LYS A 51 -10.33 11.18 -6.80
C LYS A 51 -9.77 12.57 -6.43
N ARG A 52 -8.69 12.64 -5.65
CA ARG A 52 -8.06 13.90 -5.21
C ARG A 52 -6.93 14.37 -6.12
N SER A 53 -6.40 13.51 -6.97
CA SER A 53 -5.30 13.78 -7.87
C SER A 53 -5.74 13.50 -9.30
N PRO A 54 -6.43 14.47 -9.95
CA PRO A 54 -6.97 14.28 -11.29
C PRO A 54 -5.88 13.98 -12.33
N GLY A 55 -4.66 14.51 -12.17
CA GLY A 55 -3.53 14.17 -13.04
C GLY A 55 -3.13 12.69 -12.96
N CYS A 56 -3.13 12.10 -11.76
CA CYS A 56 -2.91 10.66 -11.62
C CYS A 56 -4.10 9.86 -12.15
N ASN A 57 -5.33 10.35 -11.96
CA ASN A 57 -6.54 9.70 -12.45
C ASN A 57 -6.63 9.69 -13.99
N ALA A 58 -6.19 10.74 -14.66
CA ALA A 58 -6.15 10.79 -16.12
C ALA A 58 -5.25 9.68 -16.69
N ILE A 59 -4.14 9.37 -16.00
CA ILE A 59 -3.17 8.36 -16.43
C ILE A 59 -3.58 6.95 -15.98
N LEU A 60 -4.12 6.80 -14.77
CA LEU A 60 -4.34 5.51 -14.12
C LEU A 60 -5.81 5.08 -14.00
N GLY A 61 -6.77 5.98 -14.21
CA GLY A 61 -8.18 5.79 -13.86
C GLY A 61 -8.89 4.62 -14.56
N GLY A 62 -8.32 4.10 -15.65
CA GLY A 62 -8.80 2.90 -16.35
C GLY A 62 -8.07 1.60 -15.99
N LEU A 63 -7.00 1.65 -15.18
CA LEU A 63 -6.19 0.47 -14.85
C LEU A 63 -6.73 -0.30 -13.63
N PRO A 64 -6.44 -1.61 -13.52
CA PRO A 64 -6.76 -2.37 -12.32
C PRO A 64 -6.04 -1.80 -11.10
N THR A 65 -6.73 -1.77 -9.95
CA THR A 65 -6.25 -1.19 -8.68
C THR A 65 -4.85 -1.67 -8.25
N LYS A 66 -4.44 -2.89 -8.64
CA LYS A 66 -3.13 -3.46 -8.33
C LYS A 66 -2.03 -2.76 -9.15
N ASP A 67 -2.26 -2.57 -10.44
CA ASP A 67 -1.32 -1.98 -11.41
C ASP A 67 -1.22 -0.44 -11.28
N GLN A 68 -2.16 0.18 -10.58
CA GLN A 68 -2.08 1.62 -10.24
C GLN A 68 -1.04 1.91 -9.15
N THR A 69 -0.53 0.88 -8.47
CA THR A 69 0.32 1.03 -7.29
C THR A 69 1.54 0.14 -7.33
N LEU A 70 2.67 0.69 -6.88
CA LEU A 70 3.93 -0.04 -6.73
C LEU A 70 4.06 -0.56 -5.29
N ILE A 71 4.51 -1.81 -5.16
CA ILE A 71 4.96 -2.36 -3.87
C ILE A 71 6.13 -1.53 -3.41
N ARG A 72 6.13 -1.12 -2.14
CA ARG A 72 7.32 -0.55 -1.56
C ARG A 72 8.30 -1.70 -1.31
N SER A 73 9.18 -1.96 -2.27
CA SER A 73 10.28 -2.90 -2.07
C SER A 73 11.25 -2.29 -1.04
N ASP A 74 11.60 -3.07 -0.02
CA ASP A 74 12.61 -2.73 1.01
C ASP A 74 14.05 -2.77 0.45
N SER A 75 14.25 -2.35 -0.82
CA SER A 75 15.56 -2.35 -1.49
C SER A 75 16.05 -0.95 -1.87
N GLU A 76 15.59 0.09 -1.18
CA GLU A 76 16.31 1.36 -1.10
C GLU A 76 17.10 1.32 0.23
N ASN A 77 18.19 0.54 0.28
CA ASN A 77 19.30 0.81 1.19
C ASN A 77 20.08 1.95 0.55
N ASP A 78 19.94 3.15 1.09
CA ASP A 78 20.94 4.22 1.06
C ASP A 78 21.27 4.53 2.53
#